data_AF-A0A142IGT2-F1
#
_entry.id   AF-A0A142IGT2-F1
#
_cell.length_a   1.000
_cell.length_b   1.000
_cell.length_c   1.000
_cell.angle_alpha   90.00
_cell.angle_beta   90.00
_cell.angle_gamma   90.00
#
_symmetry.space_group_name_H-M   'P 1'
#
loop_
_entity.id
_entity.type
_entity.pdbx_description
1 polymer ?
#
loop_
_entity_poly.entity_id
_entity_poly.type
_entity_poly.pdbx_seq_one_letter_code
_entity_poly.pdbx_strand_id
1 'polypeptide(L)' 'LVEVNTCPGMTSHSIFPKSAATVGIPFEKLVERVLELSA' A
#
# COMPACT_ATOMS: atom_id res chain seq x y z
N LEU A 1 -14.84 -6.30 -10.96
CA LEU A 1 -14.25 -6.29 -9.60
C LEU A 1 -14.25 -7.74 -9.11
N VAL A 2 -13.07 -8.31 -8.84
CA VAL A 2 -12.95 -9.72 -8.41
C VAL A 2 -13.13 -9.81 -6.89
N GLU A 3 -12.48 -8.93 -6.14
CA GLU A 3 -12.56 -8.85 -4.69
C GLU A 3 -12.09 -7.46 -4.20
N VAL A 4 -12.36 -7.16 -2.93
CA VAL A 4 -11.83 -5.97 -2.24
C VAL A 4 -11.07 -6.44 -1.00
N ASN A 5 -9.77 -6.16 -0.98
CA ASN A 5 -8.89 -6.46 0.15
C ASN A 5 -8.73 -5.20 1.01
N THR A 6 -9.54 -5.06 2.06
CA THR A 6 -9.52 -3.87 2.95
C THR A 6 -8.25 -3.78 3.79
N CYS A 7 -7.58 -4.91 4.03
CA CYS A 7 -6.26 -5.00 4.66
C CYS A 7 -5.34 -5.84 3.75
N PRO A 8 -4.72 -5.24 2.73
CA PRO A 8 -3.87 -5.98 1.80
C PRO A 8 -2.55 -6.38 2.46
N GLY A 9 -1.87 -7.37 1.88
CA GLY A 9 -0.50 -7.71 2.29
C GLY A 9 0.47 -6.54 2.09
N MET A 10 1.38 -6.34 3.04
CA MET A 10 2.33 -5.22 3.09
C MET A 10 3.81 -5.65 3.09
N THR A 11 4.12 -6.89 2.68
CA THR A 11 5.50 -7.40 2.63
C THR A 11 6.21 -7.01 1.33
N SER A 12 7.53 -7.22 1.26
CA SER A 12 8.34 -7.00 0.04
C SER A 12 7.86 -7.77 -1.19
N HIS A 13 7.06 -8.83 -1.00
CA HIS A 13 6.51 -9.63 -2.08
C HIS A 13 5.06 -9.25 -2.45
N SER A 14 4.38 -8.48 -1.61
CA SER A 14 2.97 -8.13 -1.76
C SER A 14 2.73 -7.18 -2.94
N ILE A 15 1.61 -7.36 -3.64
CA ILE A 15 1.27 -6.59 -4.86
C ILE A 15 0.98 -5.13 -4.51
N PHE A 16 0.30 -4.86 -3.39
CA PHE A 16 -0.13 -3.50 -3.05
C PHE A 16 1.04 -2.51 -2.87
N PRO A 17 2.08 -2.79 -2.04
CA PRO A 17 3.29 -1.96 -1.99
C PRO A 17 4.01 -1.82 -3.33
N LYS A 18 4.12 -2.92 -4.10
CA LYS A 18 4.78 -2.90 -5.41
C LYS A 18 4.06 -1.99 -6.40
N SER A 19 2.73 -2.03 -6.44
CA SER A 19 1.91 -1.18 -7.31
C SER A 19 1.99 0.30 -6.92
N ALA A 20 2.15 0.63 -5.64
CA ALA A 20 2.42 2.00 -5.22
C ALA A 20 3.81 2.47 -5.72
N ALA A 21 4.82 1.59 -5.65
CA ALA A 21 6.16 1.90 -6.12
C ALA A 21 6.23 2.14 -7.63
N THR A 22 5.41 1.48 -8.45
CA THR A 22 5.39 1.72 -9.92
C THR A 22 4.93 3.12 -10.30
N VAL A 23 4.17 3.79 -9.42
CA VAL A 23 3.75 5.19 -9.59
C VAL A 23 4.60 6.17 -8.77
N GLY A 24 5.77 5.72 -8.29
CA GLY A 24 6.74 6.56 -7.59
C GLY A 24 6.45 6.79 -6.10
N ILE A 25 5.59 5.97 -5.48
CA ILE A 25 5.33 6.03 -4.04
C ILE A 25 6.15 4.94 -3.34
N PRO A 26 7.28 5.27 -2.69
CA PRO A 26 8.06 4.29 -1.93
C PRO A 26 7.29 3.81 -0.70
N PHE A 27 7.70 2.66 -0.15
CA PHE A 27 6.98 1.98 0.93
C PHE A 27 6.80 2.86 2.16
N GLU A 28 7.82 3.59 2.56
CA GLU A 28 7.80 4.49 3.72
C GLU A 28 6.74 5.58 3.54
N LYS A 29 6.65 6.17 2.34
CA LYS A 29 5.62 7.17 2.02
C LYS A 29 4.22 6.58 1.92
N LEU A 30 4.09 5.33 1.48
CA LEU A 30 2.81 4.62 1.53
C LEU A 30 2.34 4.44 2.97
N VAL A 31 3.23 4.02 3.88
CA VAL A 31 2.91 3.83 5.31
C VAL A 31 2.55 5.16 5.98
N GLU A 32 3.32 6.23 5.73
CA GLU A 32 3.01 7.58 6.23
C GLU A 32 1.57 8.00 5.86
N ARG A 33 1.18 7.85 4.58
CA ARG A 33 -0.18 8.19 4.12
C ARG A 33 -1.29 7.38 4.81
N VAL A 34 -1.06 6.10 5.09
CA VAL A 34 -2.04 5.29 5.82
C VAL A 34 -2.19 5.79 7.26
N LEU A 35 -1.09 6.16 7.92
CA LEU A 35 -1.11 6.71 9.27
C LEU A 35 -1.82 8.06 9.33
N GLU A 36 -1.59 8.95 8.35
CA GLU A 36 -2.27 10.25 8.24
C GLU A 36 -3.80 10.13 8.15
N LEU A 37 -4.31 9.07 7.51
CA LEU A 37 -5.75 8.82 7.39
C LEU A 37 -6.36 8.07 8.58
N SER A 38 -5.52 7.59 9.50
CA SER A 38 -5.94 6.82 10.67
C SER A 38 -6.02 7.65 11.95
N ALA A 39 -5.65 8.94 11.87
CA ALA A 39 -5.82 9.92 12.94
C ALA A 39 -7.20 10.59 12.86
#